data_AF-A0A1G9QIP1-F1
#
_entry.id   AF-A0A1G9QIP1-F1
#
_cell.length_a   1.000
_cell.length_b   1.000
_cell.length_c   1.000
_cell.angle_alpha   90.00
_cell.angle_beta   90.00
_cell.angle_gamma   90.00
#
_symmetry.space_group_name_H-M   'P 1'
#
loop_
_entity.id
_entity.type
_entity.pdbx_description
1 polymer ?
#
loop_
_entity_poly.entity_id
_entity_poly.type
_entity_poly.pdbx_seq_one_letter_code
_entity_poly.pdbx_strand_id
1 'polypeptide(L)'
;MIMMRQTSPLLLALIAALGVGPMAAAESVPRAENGRVDLLTYPPQGLQEPRLVNRGEVAWVETVRPEYAVRLLDDAASRVRPRHGAIIPAGSLLFGMRVTRGYAYCPRIDFNAPVRRVQCLRDFNDDGVFDGGYLTRNSGVNTQFLANIVHALDRIVPVRYEAVEPSDALETSSRIVFERLRGGQAQFSRYVDNERIVTNQACEPLADSPELCSFLGVTLRVEPVGDAIRITLIDSPDIRQLNVVMTNTALPTRN
;
A
#
# COMPACT_ATOMS: atom_id res chain seq x y z
N MET A 1 -15.09 -4.92 86.22
CA MET A 1 -14.44 -4.04 85.23
C MET A 1 -12.94 -4.34 85.25
N ILE A 2 -12.52 -5.37 84.51
CA ILE A 2 -11.12 -5.63 84.13
C ILE A 2 -11.20 -6.22 82.71
N MET A 3 -10.48 -5.54 81.81
CA MET A 3 -10.32 -5.80 80.38
C MET A 3 -9.47 -7.05 80.08
N MET A 4 -9.45 -7.43 78.80
CA MET A 4 -8.35 -8.10 78.07
C MET A 4 -8.23 -9.62 78.29
N ARG A 5 -8.02 -10.48 77.27
CA ARG A 5 -7.47 -10.34 75.91
C ARG A 5 -8.09 -11.39 74.99
N GLN A 6 -8.58 -10.97 73.82
CA GLN A 6 -8.76 -11.85 72.66
C GLN A 6 -7.38 -12.06 72.02
N THR A 7 -6.96 -13.32 71.90
CA THR A 7 -5.83 -13.71 71.06
C THR A 7 -6.37 -14.23 69.73
N SER A 8 -6.33 -13.38 68.70
CA SER A 8 -6.51 -13.79 67.31
C SER A 8 -5.15 -14.22 66.74
N PRO A 9 -4.99 -15.44 66.23
CA PRO A 9 -3.80 -15.81 65.48
C PRO A 9 -3.88 -15.18 64.08
N LEU A 10 -2.88 -14.34 63.80
CA LEU A 10 -2.59 -13.76 62.51
C LEU A 10 -1.81 -14.77 61.65
N LEU A 11 -2.15 -14.80 60.36
CA LEU A 11 -1.27 -15.07 59.21
C LEU A 11 -0.69 -16.49 59.01
N LEU A 12 -1.04 -17.11 57.87
CA LEU A 12 -0.14 -17.23 56.71
C LEU A 12 -0.94 -17.79 55.52
N ALA A 13 -1.50 -16.91 54.69
CA ALA A 13 -1.98 -17.27 53.36
C ALA A 13 -0.93 -16.79 52.36
N LEU A 14 0.08 -17.63 52.12
CA LEU A 14 1.06 -17.44 51.06
C LEU A 14 0.40 -17.81 49.73
N ILE A 15 -0.33 -16.86 49.12
CA ILE A 15 -0.77 -17.01 47.73
C ILE A 15 0.47 -16.82 46.87
N ALA A 16 1.11 -17.94 46.52
CA ALA A 16 2.00 -18.00 45.38
C ALA A 16 1.17 -17.72 44.12
N ALA A 17 1.05 -16.44 43.78
CA ALA A 17 0.65 -16.02 42.44
C ALA A 17 1.79 -16.45 41.51
N LEU A 18 1.74 -17.72 41.09
CA LEU A 18 2.42 -18.18 39.89
C LEU A 18 1.97 -17.22 38.78
N GLY A 19 2.87 -16.31 38.42
CA GLY A 19 2.78 -15.52 37.21
C GLY A 19 2.73 -16.49 36.05
N VAL A 20 1.54 -16.95 35.70
CA VAL A 20 1.23 -17.38 34.35
C VAL A 20 1.22 -16.09 33.53
N GLY A 21 2.42 -15.57 33.26
CA GLY A 21 2.58 -14.58 32.21
C GLY A 21 1.93 -15.19 30.96
N PRO A 22 1.15 -14.43 30.18
CA PRO A 22 0.66 -14.94 28.93
C PRO A 22 1.89 -15.40 28.15
N MET A 23 2.02 -16.71 27.94
CA MET A 23 2.92 -17.19 26.91
C MET A 23 2.39 -16.53 25.66
N ALA A 24 3.07 -15.48 25.19
CA ALA A 24 2.84 -14.93 23.88
C ALA A 24 2.96 -16.14 22.95
N ALA A 25 1.82 -16.65 22.50
CA ALA A 25 1.80 -17.75 21.58
C ALA A 25 2.70 -17.31 20.43
N ALA A 26 3.73 -18.10 20.14
CA ALA A 26 4.57 -17.90 18.98
C ALA A 26 3.66 -18.05 17.76
N GLU A 27 3.04 -16.96 17.37
CA GLU A 27 1.96 -16.96 16.41
C GLU A 27 2.59 -17.07 15.03
N SER A 28 2.15 -18.06 14.26
CA SER A 28 2.79 -18.41 13.00
C SER A 28 2.67 -17.27 12.00
N VAL A 29 3.81 -16.69 11.61
CA VAL A 29 3.87 -15.77 10.48
C VAL A 29 3.57 -16.54 9.19
N PRO A 30 2.60 -16.11 8.37
CA PRO A 30 2.29 -16.80 7.14
C PRO A 30 3.48 -16.75 6.15
N ARG A 31 3.75 -17.90 5.51
CA ARG A 31 4.80 -18.01 4.48
C ARG A 31 4.40 -17.40 3.14
N ALA A 32 3.12 -17.11 2.94
CA ALA A 32 2.58 -16.43 1.77
C ALA A 32 1.36 -15.59 2.15
N GLU A 33 1.31 -14.35 1.67
CA GLU A 33 0.29 -13.37 2.04
C GLU A 33 -0.04 -12.48 0.84
N ASN A 34 -1.32 -12.09 0.70
CA ASN A 34 -1.70 -11.06 -0.27
C ASN A 34 -1.19 -9.71 0.23
N GLY A 35 -0.59 -8.94 -0.67
CA GLY A 35 -0.12 -7.61 -0.38
C GLY A 35 -1.18 -6.56 -0.67
N ARG A 36 -1.20 -5.50 0.13
CA ARG A 36 -1.87 -4.24 -0.19
C ARG A 36 -0.84 -3.12 -0.18
N VAL A 37 -0.94 -2.20 -1.12
CA VAL A 37 -0.09 -1.00 -1.13
C VAL A 37 -0.97 0.21 -0.90
N ASP A 38 -0.62 0.96 0.13
CA ASP A 38 -1.25 2.22 0.47
C ASP A 38 -0.48 3.32 -0.26
N LEU A 39 -1.19 4.07 -1.10
CA LEU A 39 -0.63 5.13 -1.93
C LEU A 39 -1.21 6.48 -1.51
N LEU A 40 -0.38 7.51 -1.48
CA LEU A 40 -0.78 8.90 -1.44
C LEU A 40 -0.91 9.41 -2.87
N THR A 41 -2.04 10.05 -3.17
CA THR A 41 -2.35 10.68 -4.45
C THR A 41 -2.34 12.19 -4.28
N TYR A 42 -1.56 12.87 -5.10
CA TYR A 42 -1.41 14.33 -5.11
C TYR A 42 -2.40 14.98 -6.09
N PRO A 43 -2.56 16.31 -6.08
CA PRO A 43 -3.61 16.98 -6.85
C PRO A 43 -3.45 16.78 -8.37
N PRO A 44 -4.55 16.86 -9.13
CA PRO A 44 -4.52 16.78 -10.58
C PRO A 44 -3.58 17.79 -11.25
N GLN A 45 -2.79 17.31 -12.20
CA GLN A 45 -1.97 18.11 -13.10
C GLN A 45 -2.66 18.22 -14.46
N GLY A 46 -2.65 19.42 -15.05
CA GLY A 46 -3.24 19.68 -16.37
C GLY A 46 -4.75 19.91 -16.36
N LEU A 47 -5.33 20.29 -15.21
CA LEU A 47 -6.73 20.72 -15.03
C LEU A 47 -6.85 22.11 -14.38
N GLN A 48 -5.78 22.91 -14.39
CA GLN A 48 -5.78 24.29 -13.90
C GLN A 48 -6.73 25.18 -14.72
N GLU A 49 -7.04 24.78 -15.95
CA GLU A 49 -8.01 25.40 -16.83
C GLU A 49 -9.01 24.35 -17.35
N PRO A 50 -10.22 24.77 -17.78
CA PRO A 50 -11.18 23.86 -18.40
C PRO A 50 -10.57 23.12 -19.61
N ARG A 51 -10.75 21.81 -19.66
CA ARG A 51 -10.14 20.95 -20.68
C ARG A 51 -11.19 20.17 -21.45
N LEU A 52 -11.10 20.17 -22.78
CA LEU A 52 -11.86 19.24 -23.64
C LEU A 52 -11.11 17.90 -23.74
N VAL A 53 -11.82 16.80 -23.54
CA VAL A 53 -11.27 15.44 -23.51
C VAL A 53 -12.14 14.52 -24.35
N ASN A 54 -11.54 13.88 -25.34
CA ASN A 54 -12.22 12.86 -26.15
C ASN A 54 -12.19 11.50 -25.45
N ARG A 55 -13.09 10.61 -25.88
CA ARG A 55 -13.11 9.23 -25.41
C ARG A 55 -11.76 8.53 -25.63
N GLY A 56 -11.27 7.87 -24.57
CA GLY A 56 -9.99 7.15 -24.56
C GLY A 56 -8.79 8.02 -24.24
N GLU A 57 -8.95 9.35 -24.16
CA GLU A 57 -7.86 10.26 -23.82
C GLU A 57 -7.64 10.36 -22.31
N VAL A 58 -6.39 10.68 -21.95
CA VAL A 58 -6.04 11.03 -20.58
C VAL A 58 -6.68 12.38 -20.24
N ALA A 59 -7.64 12.35 -19.32
CA ALA A 59 -8.31 13.52 -18.81
C ALA A 59 -7.36 14.36 -17.94
N TRP A 60 -6.64 13.71 -17.02
CA TRP A 60 -5.57 14.32 -16.23
C TRP A 60 -4.58 13.29 -15.70
N VAL A 61 -3.48 13.80 -15.14
CA VAL A 61 -2.43 13.00 -14.50
C VAL A 61 -2.33 13.43 -13.03
N GLU A 62 -2.04 12.48 -12.16
CA GLU A 62 -1.75 12.70 -10.75
C GLU A 62 -0.40 12.07 -10.43
N THR A 63 0.31 12.63 -9.47
CA THR A 63 1.47 11.95 -8.88
C THR A 63 0.98 11.02 -7.78
N VAL A 64 1.51 9.80 -7.71
CA VAL A 64 1.27 8.87 -6.60
C VAL A 64 2.57 8.40 -5.98
N ARG A 65 2.55 8.20 -4.67
CA ARG A 65 3.68 7.75 -3.86
C ARG A 65 3.24 6.71 -2.84
N PRO A 66 4.05 5.70 -2.50
CA PRO A 66 3.78 4.85 -1.35
C PRO A 66 3.66 5.68 -0.08
N GLU A 67 2.64 5.40 0.74
CA GLU A 67 2.48 6.04 2.06
C GLU A 67 3.60 5.63 3.02
N TYR A 68 4.04 4.37 2.93
CA TYR A 68 5.13 3.82 3.72
C TYR A 68 6.32 3.58 2.82
N ALA A 69 7.48 4.13 3.18
CA ALA A 69 8.73 3.89 2.49
C ALA A 69 9.89 3.91 3.49
N VAL A 70 10.96 3.22 3.13
CA VAL A 70 12.20 3.17 3.89
C VAL A 70 13.40 3.35 2.98
N ARG A 71 14.54 3.69 3.57
CA ARG A 71 15.84 3.70 2.91
C ARG A 71 16.74 2.66 3.55
N LEU A 72 17.41 1.86 2.72
CA LEU A 72 18.44 0.95 3.20
C LEU A 72 19.68 1.71 3.69
N LEU A 73 20.18 1.35 4.86
CA LEU A 73 21.45 1.87 5.38
C LEU A 73 22.63 0.95 5.04
N ASP A 74 22.35 -0.34 4.83
CA ASP A 74 23.33 -1.36 4.44
C ASP A 74 22.89 -2.05 3.13
N ASP A 75 23.83 -2.67 2.41
CA ASP A 75 23.50 -3.49 1.24
C ASP A 75 22.65 -4.71 1.66
N ALA A 76 21.64 -5.05 0.85
CA ALA A 76 20.83 -6.25 1.06
C ALA A 76 21.04 -7.26 -0.08
N ALA A 77 20.91 -8.55 0.23
CA ALA A 77 20.83 -9.57 -0.81
C ALA A 77 19.53 -9.40 -1.60
N SER A 78 19.60 -9.41 -2.94
CA SER A 78 18.40 -9.33 -3.78
C SER A 78 17.54 -10.60 -3.77
N ARG A 79 18.06 -11.69 -3.20
CA ARG A 79 17.43 -13.00 -3.05
C ARG A 79 17.95 -13.69 -1.79
N VAL A 80 17.07 -14.43 -1.11
CA VAL A 80 17.37 -15.21 0.10
C VAL A 80 18.53 -16.18 -0.16
N ARG A 81 18.58 -16.75 -1.37
CA ARG A 81 19.70 -17.54 -1.88
C ARG A 81 20.31 -16.80 -3.08
N PRO A 82 21.33 -15.95 -2.87
CA PRO A 82 21.89 -15.16 -3.95
C PRO A 82 22.57 -16.07 -4.99
N ARG A 83 22.26 -15.85 -6.28
CA ARG A 83 23.21 -16.14 -7.35
C ARG A 83 24.15 -14.93 -7.40
N HIS A 84 25.45 -15.16 -7.56
CA HIS A 84 26.51 -14.15 -7.50
C HIS A 84 26.09 -12.75 -8.02
N GLY A 85 26.29 -11.72 -7.18
CA GLY A 85 26.35 -10.31 -7.59
C GLY A 85 25.06 -9.48 -7.56
N ALA A 86 23.88 -10.08 -7.34
CA ALA A 86 22.65 -9.30 -7.28
C ALA A 86 22.38 -8.80 -5.85
N ILE A 87 22.66 -7.53 -5.60
CA ILE A 87 22.41 -6.81 -4.34
C ILE A 87 21.39 -5.70 -4.53
N ILE A 88 20.68 -5.34 -3.46
CA ILE A 88 19.96 -4.07 -3.36
C ILE A 88 20.91 -3.14 -2.62
N PRO A 89 21.41 -2.07 -3.27
CA PRO A 89 22.46 -1.24 -2.67
C PRO A 89 21.93 -0.41 -1.50
N ALA A 90 22.80 -0.08 -0.55
CA ALA A 90 22.55 0.94 0.44
C ALA A 90 22.09 2.26 -0.23
N GLY A 91 21.23 3.01 0.46
CA GLY A 91 20.56 4.20 -0.07
C GLY A 91 19.32 3.92 -0.92
N SER A 92 19.06 2.67 -1.30
CA SER A 92 17.85 2.29 -2.05
C SER A 92 16.58 2.60 -1.26
N LEU A 93 15.60 3.19 -1.95
CA LEU A 93 14.25 3.37 -1.45
C LEU A 93 13.42 2.10 -1.68
N LEU A 94 12.74 1.64 -0.63
CA LEU A 94 11.81 0.52 -0.69
C LEU A 94 10.41 1.01 -0.34
N PHE A 95 9.40 0.51 -1.06
CA PHE A 95 8.00 0.80 -0.77
C PHE A 95 7.43 -0.23 0.20
N GLY A 96 6.61 0.22 1.14
CA GLY A 96 5.92 -0.63 2.10
C GLY A 96 4.68 -1.27 1.50
N MET A 97 4.60 -2.58 1.58
CA MET A 97 3.43 -3.38 1.24
C MET A 97 2.85 -3.96 2.52
N ARG A 98 1.62 -3.56 2.84
CA ARG A 98 0.88 -4.04 4.01
C ARG A 98 0.63 -5.54 3.88
N VAL A 99 1.01 -6.28 4.93
CA VAL A 99 0.77 -7.72 5.11
C VAL A 99 -0.03 -7.91 6.41
N THR A 100 -0.34 -9.14 6.83
CA THR A 100 -1.20 -9.38 8.01
C THR A 100 -0.66 -8.73 9.29
N ARG A 101 0.68 -8.55 9.40
CA ARG A 101 1.32 -7.88 10.56
C ARG A 101 2.45 -6.97 10.11
N GLY A 102 2.18 -5.67 10.05
CA GLY A 102 3.16 -4.69 9.61
C GLY A 102 3.35 -4.69 8.09
N TYR A 103 4.58 -4.46 7.66
CA TYR A 103 4.92 -4.21 6.26
C TYR A 103 6.04 -5.13 5.77
N ALA A 104 5.94 -5.52 4.51
CA ALA A 104 7.08 -6.02 3.74
C ALA A 104 7.55 -4.88 2.82
N TYR A 105 8.82 -4.51 2.89
CA TYR A 105 9.40 -3.42 2.13
C TYR A 105 10.09 -3.94 0.88
N CYS A 106 9.61 -3.54 -0.28
CA CYS A 106 10.04 -4.07 -1.57
C CYS A 106 10.79 -2.99 -2.36
N PRO A 107 11.87 -3.33 -3.10
CA PRO A 107 12.43 -2.42 -4.08
C PRO A 107 11.47 -2.27 -5.26
N ARG A 108 11.64 -1.21 -6.04
CA ARG A 108 10.89 -0.97 -7.28
C ARG A 108 10.96 -2.19 -8.19
N ILE A 109 9.81 -2.63 -8.70
CA ILE A 109 9.75 -3.72 -9.66
C ILE A 109 10.03 -3.16 -11.06
N ASP A 110 11.09 -3.65 -11.71
CA ASP A 110 11.24 -3.45 -13.16
C ASP A 110 10.28 -4.41 -13.89
N PHE A 111 9.13 -3.89 -14.30
CA PHE A 111 8.15 -4.68 -15.06
C PHE A 111 8.60 -4.96 -16.50
N ASN A 112 9.67 -4.34 -17.00
CA ASN A 112 10.26 -4.71 -18.29
C ASN A 112 11.30 -5.84 -18.16
N ALA A 113 11.74 -6.17 -16.94
CA ALA A 113 12.69 -7.24 -16.71
C ALA A 113 12.11 -8.62 -17.09
N PRO A 114 12.94 -9.56 -17.60
CA PRO A 114 12.52 -10.93 -17.88
C PRO A 114 11.98 -11.67 -16.66
N VAL A 115 12.44 -11.30 -15.46
CA VAL A 115 11.99 -11.84 -14.18
C VAL A 115 11.55 -10.69 -13.28
N ARG A 116 10.24 -10.49 -13.17
CA ARG A 116 9.59 -9.41 -12.40
C ARG A 116 9.42 -9.74 -10.91
N ARG A 117 10.35 -10.52 -10.34
CA ARG A 117 10.32 -10.93 -8.94
C ARG A 117 11.42 -10.20 -8.18
N VAL A 118 11.06 -9.59 -7.07
CA VAL A 118 11.98 -8.90 -6.17
C VAL A 118 11.90 -9.51 -4.78
N GLN A 119 12.97 -9.38 -4.01
CA GLN A 119 12.94 -9.67 -2.58
C GLN A 119 12.39 -8.47 -1.82
N CYS A 120 11.36 -8.70 -1.02
CA CYS A 120 10.91 -7.75 -0.02
C CYS A 120 11.50 -8.12 1.33
N LEU A 121 11.84 -7.12 2.13
CA LEU A 121 12.44 -7.27 3.44
C LEU A 121 11.37 -7.03 4.51
N ARG A 122 11.46 -7.73 5.63
CA ARG A 122 10.53 -7.59 6.75
C ARG A 122 11.30 -7.46 8.05
N ASP A 123 10.84 -6.55 8.87
CA ASP A 123 11.26 -6.33 10.24
C ASP A 123 10.12 -6.90 11.11
N PHE A 124 10.41 -7.94 11.88
CA PHE A 124 9.39 -8.64 12.67
C PHE A 124 9.10 -7.98 14.02
N ASN A 125 9.99 -7.12 14.50
CA ASN A 125 9.97 -6.53 15.83
C ASN A 125 10.04 -4.99 15.82
N ASP A 126 9.98 -4.38 14.64
CA ASP A 126 9.99 -2.93 14.39
C ASP A 126 11.20 -2.24 15.05
N ASP A 127 12.38 -2.88 15.01
CA ASP A 127 13.62 -2.36 15.62
C ASP A 127 14.54 -1.60 14.66
N GLY A 128 14.11 -1.42 13.40
CA GLY A 128 14.90 -0.76 12.36
C GLY A 128 15.86 -1.71 11.64
N VAL A 129 15.72 -3.02 11.85
CA VAL A 129 16.55 -4.05 11.23
C VAL A 129 15.68 -5.11 10.55
N PHE A 130 15.90 -5.31 9.26
CA PHE A 130 15.26 -6.40 8.54
C PHE A 130 15.92 -7.74 8.88
N ASP A 131 15.12 -8.71 9.30
CA ASP A 131 15.55 -10.06 9.67
C ASP A 131 14.77 -11.17 8.90
N GLY A 132 13.73 -10.78 8.16
CA GLY A 132 12.96 -11.62 7.25
C GLY A 132 13.03 -11.19 5.78
N GLY A 133 12.89 -12.15 4.88
CA GLY A 133 12.82 -11.91 3.43
C GLY A 133 11.69 -12.67 2.76
N TYR A 134 10.87 -11.97 1.98
CA TYR A 134 9.88 -12.54 1.07
C TYR A 134 10.31 -12.40 -0.38
N LEU A 135 9.71 -13.19 -1.27
CA LEU A 135 9.74 -12.97 -2.72
C LEU A 135 8.37 -12.48 -3.21
N THR A 136 8.37 -11.47 -4.08
CA THR A 136 7.14 -11.08 -4.77
C THR A 136 6.75 -12.09 -5.83
N ARG A 137 5.44 -12.15 -6.09
CA ARG A 137 4.88 -12.81 -7.26
C ARG A 137 3.90 -11.86 -7.95
N ASN A 138 4.34 -11.34 -9.10
CA ASN A 138 3.55 -10.44 -9.92
C ASN A 138 3.05 -11.20 -11.15
N SER A 139 1.84 -11.74 -11.10
CA SER A 139 1.21 -12.38 -12.26
C SER A 139 0.39 -11.37 -13.03
N GLY A 140 0.86 -10.98 -14.22
CA GLY A 140 0.09 -10.16 -15.16
C GLY A 140 0.04 -8.66 -14.85
N VAL A 141 0.74 -8.20 -13.80
CA VAL A 141 0.71 -6.80 -13.36
C VAL A 141 1.88 -6.02 -13.96
N ASN A 142 1.59 -4.85 -14.53
CA ASN A 142 2.58 -3.97 -15.16
C ASN A 142 2.75 -2.66 -14.37
N THR A 143 3.34 -2.77 -13.18
CA THR A 143 3.57 -1.64 -12.27
C THR A 143 4.80 -1.86 -11.42
N GLN A 144 5.33 -0.75 -10.92
CA GLN A 144 6.57 -0.64 -10.17
C GLN A 144 6.36 -0.84 -8.66
N PHE A 145 5.14 -0.61 -8.17
CA PHE A 145 4.84 -0.59 -6.74
C PHE A 145 3.80 -1.60 -6.30
N LEU A 146 3.13 -2.30 -7.21
CA LEU A 146 2.10 -3.26 -6.85
C LEU A 146 2.63 -4.69 -7.04
N ALA A 147 2.52 -5.47 -5.99
CA ALA A 147 2.72 -6.90 -6.02
C ALA A 147 1.46 -7.61 -5.51
N ASN A 148 1.08 -8.72 -6.15
CA ASN A 148 -0.13 -9.45 -5.77
C ASN A 148 0.08 -10.16 -4.42
N ILE A 149 1.21 -10.85 -4.32
CA ILE A 149 1.51 -11.77 -3.23
C ILE A 149 2.99 -11.64 -2.88
N VAL A 150 3.29 -11.72 -1.59
CA VAL A 150 4.61 -12.12 -1.10
C VAL A 150 4.58 -13.57 -0.63
N HIS A 151 5.66 -14.30 -0.86
CA HIS A 151 5.76 -15.71 -0.52
C HIS A 151 7.20 -16.13 -0.20
N ALA A 152 7.36 -17.39 0.21
CA ALA A 152 8.66 -18.00 0.50
C ALA A 152 9.45 -17.23 1.56
N LEU A 153 8.77 -16.87 2.66
CA LEU A 153 9.40 -16.26 3.82
C LEU A 153 10.57 -17.11 4.31
N ASP A 154 11.74 -16.48 4.46
CA ASP A 154 12.93 -17.09 5.04
C ASP A 154 13.69 -16.04 5.88
N ARG A 155 14.60 -16.52 6.73
CA ARG A 155 15.50 -15.67 7.49
C ARG A 155 16.57 -15.09 6.57
N ILE A 156 16.93 -13.83 6.79
CA ILE A 156 18.01 -13.17 6.05
C ILE A 156 19.14 -12.74 7.00
N VAL A 157 20.26 -12.31 6.39
CA VAL A 157 21.27 -11.55 7.13
C VAL A 157 20.64 -10.22 7.55
N PRO A 158 20.80 -9.77 8.81
CA PRO A 158 20.25 -8.50 9.27
C PRO A 158 20.68 -7.31 8.42
N VAL A 159 19.73 -6.43 8.04
CA VAL A 159 19.99 -5.22 7.24
C VAL A 159 19.31 -4.02 7.88
N ARG A 160 20.04 -2.95 8.18
CA ARG A 160 19.46 -1.75 8.78
C ARG A 160 18.75 -0.87 7.76
N TYR A 161 17.74 -0.17 8.21
CA TYR A 161 17.02 0.82 7.42
C TYR A 161 16.60 2.03 8.26
N GLU A 162 16.16 3.08 7.58
CA GLU A 162 15.51 4.23 8.19
C GLU A 162 14.16 4.50 7.50
N ALA A 163 13.20 5.01 8.25
CA ALA A 163 11.93 5.48 7.69
C ALA A 163 12.17 6.68 6.77
N VAL A 164 11.36 6.79 5.72
CA VAL A 164 11.43 7.88 4.74
C VAL A 164 10.11 8.63 4.74
N GLU A 165 10.19 9.96 4.78
CA GLU A 165 9.02 10.82 4.65
C GLU A 165 8.33 10.57 3.30
N PRO A 166 6.99 10.59 3.24
CA PRO A 166 6.28 10.31 1.98
C PRO A 166 6.67 11.25 0.82
N SER A 167 7.10 12.48 1.12
CA SER A 167 7.62 13.46 0.16
C SER A 167 8.99 13.11 -0.43
N ASP A 168 9.68 12.09 0.09
CA ASP A 168 10.94 11.57 -0.42
C ASP A 168 10.82 10.12 -0.94
N ALA A 169 9.64 9.52 -0.81
CA ALA A 169 9.33 8.21 -1.34
C ALA A 169 9.35 8.19 -2.88
N LEU A 170 9.51 6.99 -3.44
CA LEU A 170 9.45 6.78 -4.90
C LEU A 170 8.10 7.26 -5.44
N GLU A 171 8.12 8.01 -6.53
CA GLU A 171 6.90 8.47 -7.20
C GLU A 171 6.64 7.74 -8.51
N THR A 172 5.38 7.65 -8.91
CA THR A 172 4.97 7.34 -10.28
C THR A 172 3.75 8.16 -10.70
N SER A 173 3.46 8.12 -12.00
CA SER A 173 2.28 8.74 -12.59
C SER A 173 1.04 7.85 -12.44
N SER A 174 -0.07 8.48 -12.07
CA SER A 174 -1.42 7.95 -12.15
C SER A 174 -2.18 8.68 -13.25
N ARG A 175 -2.74 7.96 -14.23
CA ARG A 175 -3.48 8.54 -15.35
C ARG A 175 -4.96 8.27 -15.21
N ILE A 176 -5.77 9.31 -15.31
CA ILE A 176 -7.23 9.19 -15.38
C ILE A 176 -7.65 9.31 -16.84
N VAL A 177 -8.35 8.30 -17.35
CA VAL A 177 -8.77 8.21 -18.75
C VAL A 177 -10.28 8.35 -18.82
N PHE A 178 -10.77 9.23 -19.69
CA PHE A 178 -12.20 9.33 -19.96
C PHE A 178 -12.64 8.17 -20.85
N GLU A 179 -13.58 7.36 -20.39
CA GLU A 179 -13.99 6.13 -21.08
C GLU A 179 -15.25 6.32 -21.91
N ARG A 180 -16.25 7.04 -21.38
CA ARG A 180 -17.54 7.31 -22.04
C ARG A 180 -18.47 8.13 -21.14
N LEU A 181 -19.54 8.66 -21.73
CA LEU A 181 -20.76 9.03 -21.01
C LEU A 181 -21.72 7.83 -20.92
N ARG A 182 -22.30 7.57 -19.76
CA ARG A 182 -23.36 6.58 -19.57
C ARG A 182 -24.43 7.14 -18.64
N GLY A 183 -25.67 7.23 -19.12
CA GLY A 183 -26.77 7.79 -18.32
C GLY A 183 -26.50 9.23 -17.89
N GLY A 184 -25.84 10.03 -18.73
CA GLY A 184 -25.46 11.42 -18.43
C GLY A 184 -24.21 11.57 -17.56
N GLN A 185 -23.67 10.49 -16.99
CA GLN A 185 -22.49 10.53 -16.13
C GLN A 185 -21.22 10.18 -16.92
N ALA A 186 -20.15 10.94 -16.73
CA ALA A 186 -18.84 10.58 -17.25
C ALA A 186 -18.26 9.40 -16.46
N GLN A 187 -17.75 8.41 -17.18
CA GLN A 187 -17.05 7.27 -16.62
C GLN A 187 -15.56 7.39 -16.89
N PHE A 188 -14.76 7.11 -15.88
CA PHE A 188 -13.31 7.17 -15.95
C PHE A 188 -12.68 5.85 -15.52
N SER A 189 -11.51 5.56 -16.06
CA SER A 189 -10.61 4.52 -15.56
C SER A 189 -9.35 5.16 -14.99
N ARG A 190 -8.78 4.55 -13.95
CA ARG A 190 -7.49 4.96 -13.37
C ARG A 190 -6.43 3.91 -13.67
N TYR A 191 -5.27 4.40 -14.09
CA TYR A 191 -4.08 3.59 -14.30
C TYR A 191 -2.97 4.10 -13.40
N VAL A 192 -2.24 3.19 -12.75
CA VAL A 192 -0.98 3.48 -12.07
C VAL A 192 0.10 2.75 -12.84
N ASP A 193 1.11 3.48 -13.33
CA ASP A 193 1.99 3.01 -14.40
C ASP A 193 1.17 2.56 -15.64
N ASN A 194 1.20 1.24 -15.92
CA ASN A 194 0.48 0.57 -17.01
C ASN A 194 -0.62 -0.36 -16.48
N GLU A 195 -0.85 -0.40 -15.17
CA GLU A 195 -1.87 -1.24 -14.55
C GLU A 195 -3.17 -0.46 -14.38
N ARG A 196 -4.30 -1.02 -14.85
CA ARG A 196 -5.62 -0.42 -14.64
C ARG A 196 -6.15 -0.83 -13.26
N ILE A 197 -6.19 0.12 -12.33
CA ILE A 197 -6.62 -0.14 -10.94
C ILE A 197 -8.08 0.26 -10.66
N VAL A 198 -8.67 1.12 -11.49
CA VAL A 198 -10.10 1.47 -11.46
C VAL A 198 -10.65 1.36 -12.88
N THR A 199 -11.82 0.76 -13.05
CA THR A 199 -12.42 0.53 -14.36
C THR A 199 -13.81 1.15 -14.46
N ASN A 200 -14.02 2.05 -15.42
CA ASN A 200 -15.33 2.61 -15.78
C ASN A 200 -16.16 3.14 -14.59
N GLN A 201 -15.50 3.68 -13.58
CA GLN A 201 -16.19 4.25 -12.43
C GLN A 201 -16.81 5.59 -12.83
N ALA A 202 -18.07 5.79 -12.46
CA ALA A 202 -18.77 7.03 -12.74
C ALA A 202 -18.23 8.17 -11.87
N CYS A 203 -18.26 9.39 -12.40
CA CYS A 203 -18.21 10.60 -11.60
C CYS A 203 -19.58 10.80 -10.97
N GLU A 204 -19.67 10.63 -9.66
CA GLU A 204 -20.95 10.59 -8.93
C GLU A 204 -21.43 12.02 -8.66
N PRO A 205 -22.65 12.40 -9.06
CA PRO A 205 -23.19 13.73 -8.79
C PRO A 205 -23.22 14.03 -7.28
N LEU A 206 -22.92 15.27 -6.91
CA LEU A 206 -23.03 15.71 -5.52
C LEU A 206 -24.49 15.94 -5.15
N ALA A 207 -24.89 15.53 -3.94
CA ALA A 207 -26.27 15.63 -3.47
C ALA A 207 -26.78 17.08 -3.44
N ASP A 208 -25.91 18.02 -3.04
CA ASP A 208 -26.26 19.43 -2.89
C ASP A 208 -25.95 20.27 -4.15
N SER A 209 -25.31 19.68 -5.17
CA SER A 209 -24.92 20.37 -6.41
C SER A 209 -24.84 19.37 -7.58
N PRO A 210 -25.98 18.97 -8.19
CA PRO A 210 -26.03 17.93 -9.22
C PRO A 210 -25.25 18.22 -10.51
N GLU A 211 -24.91 19.49 -10.76
CA GLU A 211 -24.04 19.93 -11.85
C GLU A 211 -22.56 19.66 -11.59
N LEU A 212 -22.20 19.32 -10.35
CA LEU A 212 -20.88 18.90 -9.93
C LEU A 212 -20.88 17.41 -9.64
N CYS A 213 -19.74 16.78 -9.81
CA CYS A 213 -19.56 15.36 -9.50
C CYS A 213 -18.23 15.11 -8.78
N SER A 214 -18.17 14.03 -8.02
CA SER A 214 -16.97 13.55 -7.36
C SER A 214 -16.43 12.31 -8.06
N PHE A 215 -15.13 12.31 -8.32
CA PHE A 215 -14.40 11.14 -8.78
C PHE A 215 -13.13 10.99 -7.97
N LEU A 216 -13.02 9.89 -7.21
CA LEU A 216 -11.86 9.60 -6.35
C LEU A 216 -11.49 10.77 -5.42
N GLY A 217 -12.50 11.49 -4.91
CA GLY A 217 -12.32 12.63 -4.01
C GLY A 217 -11.93 13.94 -4.70
N VAL A 218 -11.93 14.00 -6.04
CA VAL A 218 -11.79 15.24 -6.82
C VAL A 218 -13.18 15.72 -7.21
N THR A 219 -13.47 17.00 -6.97
CA THR A 219 -14.73 17.63 -7.37
C THR A 219 -14.58 18.29 -8.72
N LEU A 220 -15.42 17.88 -9.68
CA LEU A 220 -15.35 18.28 -11.07
C LEU A 220 -16.70 18.83 -11.53
N ARG A 221 -16.66 19.78 -12.46
CA ARG A 221 -17.78 20.04 -13.36
C ARG A 221 -17.48 19.33 -14.69
N VAL A 222 -18.43 18.54 -15.18
CA VAL A 222 -18.29 17.81 -16.44
C VAL A 222 -19.46 18.12 -17.36
N GLU A 223 -19.15 18.72 -18.51
CA GLU A 223 -20.13 19.17 -19.50
C GLU A 223 -19.97 18.34 -20.79
N PRO A 224 -21.02 17.64 -21.27
CA PRO A 224 -20.98 16.96 -22.56
C PRO A 224 -20.78 17.94 -23.72
N VAL A 225 -19.87 17.63 -24.64
CA VAL A 225 -19.62 18.39 -25.87
C VAL A 225 -19.52 17.41 -27.04
N GLY A 226 -20.66 17.04 -27.62
CA GLY A 226 -20.73 15.96 -28.60
C GLY A 226 -20.33 14.62 -27.97
N ASP A 227 -19.34 13.94 -28.56
CA ASP A 227 -18.75 12.69 -28.03
C ASP A 227 -17.61 12.92 -27.02
N ALA A 228 -17.23 14.18 -26.81
CA ALA A 228 -16.22 14.61 -25.84
C ALA A 228 -16.88 15.15 -24.57
N ILE A 229 -16.04 15.43 -23.56
CA ILE A 229 -16.45 16.15 -22.36
C ILE A 229 -15.54 17.35 -22.13
N ARG A 230 -16.11 18.44 -21.62
CA ARG A 230 -15.35 19.52 -21.01
C ARG A 230 -15.30 19.28 -19.50
N ILE A 231 -14.10 19.23 -18.95
CA ILE A 231 -13.85 19.02 -17.53
C ILE A 231 -13.31 20.32 -16.95
N THR A 232 -13.88 20.76 -15.83
CA THR A 232 -13.34 21.86 -15.02
C THR A 232 -13.09 21.34 -13.61
N LEU A 233 -11.88 21.53 -13.09
CA LEU A 233 -11.58 21.24 -11.69
C LEU A 233 -12.23 22.30 -10.81
N ILE A 234 -13.02 21.87 -9.84
CA ILE A 234 -13.65 22.75 -8.86
C ILE A 234 -12.89 22.72 -7.55
N ASP A 235 -12.58 21.52 -7.07
CA ASP A 235 -11.84 21.33 -5.83
C ASP A 235 -11.06 20.00 -5.83
N SER A 236 -9.95 19.97 -5.10
CA SER A 236 -9.15 18.78 -4.88
C SER A 236 -8.39 18.89 -3.56
N PRO A 237 -8.50 17.90 -2.66
CA PRO A 237 -7.64 17.82 -1.49
C PRO A 237 -6.17 17.75 -1.89
N ASP A 238 -5.28 18.35 -1.10
CA ASP A 238 -3.82 18.33 -1.35
C ASP A 238 -3.27 16.90 -1.40
N ILE A 239 -3.78 16.00 -0.57
CA ILE A 239 -3.38 14.60 -0.53
C ILE A 239 -4.62 13.73 -0.32
N ARG A 240 -4.73 12.64 -1.10
CA ARG A 240 -5.78 11.63 -0.99
C ARG A 240 -5.17 10.24 -0.81
N GLN A 241 -5.72 9.43 0.10
CA GLN A 241 -5.30 8.03 0.24
C GLN A 241 -5.96 7.16 -0.84
N LEU A 242 -5.15 6.33 -1.49
CA LEU A 242 -5.57 5.30 -2.43
C LEU A 242 -5.07 3.94 -1.94
N ASN A 243 -6.01 3.05 -1.69
CA ASN A 243 -5.71 1.70 -1.21
C ASN A 243 -5.82 0.72 -2.36
N VAL A 244 -4.70 0.17 -2.82
CA VAL A 244 -4.69 -0.77 -3.94
C VAL A 244 -4.50 -2.19 -3.43
N VAL A 245 -5.56 -3.00 -3.55
CA VAL A 245 -5.54 -4.43 -3.26
C VAL A 245 -5.47 -5.18 -4.58
N MET A 246 -4.33 -5.82 -4.84
CA MET A 246 -4.18 -6.68 -6.00
C MET A 246 -4.61 -8.10 -5.63
N THR A 247 -5.86 -8.45 -5.93
CA THR A 247 -6.34 -9.82 -5.69
C THR A 247 -5.86 -10.74 -6.79
N ASN A 248 -5.26 -11.87 -6.41
CA ASN A 248 -5.03 -12.97 -7.33
C ASN A 248 -6.27 -13.87 -7.28
N THR A 249 -7.06 -13.94 -8.35
CA THR A 249 -8.16 -14.90 -8.47
C THR A 249 -7.69 -16.35 -8.54
N ALA A 250 -6.37 -16.59 -8.63
CA ALA A 250 -5.75 -17.91 -8.69
C ALA A 250 -4.72 -18.11 -7.56
N LEU A 251 -5.17 -18.23 -6.32
CA LEU A 251 -4.41 -18.95 -5.30
C LEU A 251 -4.89 -20.41 -5.31
N PRO A 252 -4.08 -21.39 -5.75
CA PRO A 252 -4.42 -22.78 -5.45
C PRO A 252 -4.35 -22.95 -3.93
N THR A 253 -5.49 -23.24 -3.31
CA THR A 253 -5.54 -23.81 -1.96
C THR A 253 -4.77 -25.11 -2.01
N ARG A 254 -3.51 -25.10 -1.53
CA ARG A 254 -2.82 -26.35 -1.24
C ARG A 254 -3.41 -26.87 0.07
N ASN A 255 -4.21 -27.93 -0.06
CA ASN A 255 -4.48 -28.87 1.03
C ASN A 255 -3.17 -29.53 1.48
#